data_AF-A0A1D1ZW63-F1
#
_entry.id   AF-A0A1D1ZW63-F1
#
_cell.length_a   1.000
_cell.length_b   1.000
_cell.length_c   1.000
_cell.angle_alpha   90.00
_cell.angle_beta   90.00
_cell.angle_gamma   90.00
#
_symmetry.space_group_name_H-M   'P 1'
#
loop_
_entity.id
_entity.type
_entity.pdbx_description
1 polymer ?
#
loop_
_entity_poly.entity_id
_entity_poly.type
_entity_poly.pdbx_seq_one_letter_code
_entity_poly.pdbx_strand_id
1 'polypeptide(L)'
;MPSMVRIPAILSVLVLLLARCAVAEVNCSSTSIALPSVILGPHVHFVTEDSADAVCMHEGFSKAGPARTSTLHVMGLSMSAVRVSTLQILRPRSTKIIVAVECLKAGQKACSADKDGSVGYHNKGRNNFGTMNDGDDNIGNSDVGHANWGNNNIGVGNRCFNKTGNRKVISECSLLEFRKYAWVLDSPLPPSKKA
;
A
#
# COMPACT_ATOMS: atom_id res chain seq x y z
N MET A 1 14.14 47.60 -60.34
CA MET A 1 13.55 46.25 -60.29
C MET A 1 14.67 45.28 -60.63
N PRO A 2 15.20 44.58 -59.62
CA PRO A 2 14.71 43.25 -59.29
C PRO A 2 14.27 43.13 -57.83
N SER A 3 13.46 42.11 -57.58
CA SER A 3 12.50 41.97 -56.50
C SER A 3 13.12 41.54 -55.18
N MET A 4 12.71 42.21 -54.10
CA MET A 4 12.77 41.70 -52.73
C MET A 4 11.97 40.40 -52.65
N VAL A 5 12.63 39.26 -52.45
CA VAL A 5 11.96 38.04 -51.98
C VAL A 5 12.02 38.05 -50.46
N ARG A 6 10.82 38.12 -49.87
CA ARG A 6 10.56 38.12 -48.43
C ARG A 6 11.09 36.82 -47.80
N ILE A 7 11.90 36.97 -46.77
CA ILE A 7 12.24 35.90 -45.82
C ILE A 7 10.96 35.54 -45.05
N PRO A 8 10.45 34.29 -45.09
CA PRO A 8 9.30 33.93 -44.28
C PRO A 8 9.74 33.75 -42.83
N ALA A 9 9.31 34.67 -41.96
CA ALA A 9 9.38 34.58 -40.50
C ALA A 9 8.44 33.49 -39.92
N ILE A 10 8.30 32.34 -40.60
CA ILE A 10 7.37 31.26 -40.24
C ILE A 10 8.09 29.91 -40.04
N LEU A 11 9.42 29.86 -40.20
CA LEU A 11 10.20 28.67 -39.80
C LEU A 11 10.86 28.83 -38.42
N SER A 12 10.26 29.65 -37.56
CA SER A 12 10.64 29.81 -36.14
C SER A 12 9.85 28.91 -35.18
N VAL A 13 9.14 27.86 -35.64
CA VAL A 13 8.18 27.16 -34.74
C VAL A 13 8.40 25.65 -34.54
N LEU A 14 9.05 24.90 -35.43
CA LEU A 14 8.89 23.42 -35.38
C LEU A 14 10.10 22.58 -34.93
N VAL A 15 11.32 23.13 -34.92
CA VAL A 15 12.52 22.31 -34.62
C VAL A 15 13.01 22.46 -33.17
N LEU A 16 12.57 23.50 -32.44
CA LEU A 16 13.00 23.75 -31.05
C LEU A 16 12.05 23.22 -29.95
N LEU A 17 10.92 22.58 -30.30
CA LEU A 17 9.91 22.14 -29.32
C LEU A 17 9.69 20.63 -29.23
N LEU A 18 10.50 19.84 -29.94
CA LEU A 18 10.54 18.38 -29.78
C LEU A 18 11.74 17.92 -28.95
N ALA A 19 12.12 18.72 -27.94
CA ALA A 19 12.61 18.16 -26.69
C ALA A 19 11.46 17.36 -26.07
N ARG A 20 11.20 16.18 -26.65
CA ARG A 20 10.50 15.09 -25.98
C ARG A 20 11.42 14.70 -24.82
N CYS A 21 11.35 15.45 -23.73
CA CYS A 21 11.47 14.84 -22.41
C CYS A 21 10.34 13.80 -22.39
N ALA A 22 10.65 12.60 -22.87
CA ALA A 22 10.05 11.42 -22.30
C ALA A 22 10.37 11.54 -20.81
N VAL A 23 9.44 12.13 -20.06
CA VAL A 23 9.38 11.91 -18.63
C VAL A 23 9.23 10.41 -18.56
N ALA A 24 10.34 9.72 -18.30
CA ALA A 24 10.27 8.34 -17.89
C ALA A 24 9.33 8.40 -16.69
N GLU A 25 8.11 7.89 -16.85
CA GLU A 25 7.30 7.52 -15.69
C GLU A 25 8.26 6.70 -14.86
N VAL A 26 8.69 7.26 -13.72
CA VAL A 26 9.47 6.53 -12.75
C VAL A 26 8.47 5.50 -12.24
N ASN A 27 8.39 4.37 -12.94
CA ASN A 27 7.48 3.30 -12.60
C ASN A 27 7.83 2.93 -11.17
N CYS A 28 6.91 3.26 -10.28
CA CYS A 28 6.96 2.95 -8.88
C CYS A 28 7.25 1.45 -8.73
N SER A 29 8.45 1.05 -8.32
CA SER A 29 8.77 -0.35 -8.04
C SER A 29 8.64 -0.62 -6.55
N SER A 30 7.46 -0.40 -5.99
CA SER A 30 7.22 -0.59 -4.56
C SER A 30 6.78 -2.00 -4.21
N THR A 31 7.11 -2.41 -2.99
CA THR A 31 6.53 -3.60 -2.37
C THR A 31 5.53 -3.12 -1.34
N SER A 32 4.32 -3.67 -1.36
CA SER A 32 3.28 -3.32 -0.41
C SER A 32 2.92 -4.51 0.47
N ILE A 33 2.85 -4.28 1.77
CA ILE A 33 2.45 -5.29 2.76
C ILE A 33 1.01 -5.00 3.13
N ALA A 34 0.12 -5.93 2.78
CA ALA A 34 -1.31 -5.81 3.06
C ALA A 34 -1.66 -6.49 4.38
N LEU A 35 -2.51 -5.82 5.16
CA LEU A 35 -3.07 -6.27 6.43
C LEU A 35 -2.01 -6.89 7.38
N PRO A 36 -0.92 -6.17 7.69
CA PRO A 36 0.11 -6.70 8.57
C PRO A 36 -0.47 -7.08 9.93
N SER A 37 -0.15 -8.30 10.33
CA SER A 37 -0.59 -8.92 11.58
C SER A 37 0.60 -9.49 12.33
N VAL A 38 0.42 -9.66 13.63
CA VAL A 38 1.45 -10.19 14.52
C VAL A 38 0.86 -11.22 15.48
N ILE A 39 1.67 -12.18 15.87
CA ILE A 39 1.39 -13.12 16.95
C ILE A 39 2.11 -12.60 18.20
N LEU A 40 1.33 -12.34 19.26
CA LEU A 40 1.85 -12.00 20.58
C LEU A 40 1.18 -12.90 21.61
N GLY A 41 1.96 -13.83 22.18
CA GLY A 41 1.41 -14.92 22.98
C GLY A 41 0.48 -15.82 22.15
N PRO A 42 -0.73 -16.16 22.64
CA PRO A 42 -1.63 -17.07 21.92
C PRO A 42 -2.48 -16.39 20.84
N HIS A 43 -2.46 -15.05 20.76
CA HIS A 43 -3.39 -14.26 19.96
C HIS A 43 -2.73 -13.63 18.73
N VAL A 44 -3.56 -13.39 17.71
CA VAL A 44 -3.19 -12.62 16.52
C VAL A 44 -3.75 -11.21 16.66
N HIS A 45 -2.93 -10.21 16.36
CA HIS A 45 -3.27 -8.80 16.44
C HIS A 45 -3.02 -8.10 15.11
N PHE A 46 -3.79 -7.05 14.83
CA PHE A 46 -3.42 -6.07 13.82
C PHE A 46 -2.25 -5.21 14.31
N VAL A 47 -1.58 -4.54 13.39
CA VAL A 47 -0.51 -3.59 13.72
C VAL A 47 -1.04 -2.16 13.67
N THR A 48 -0.70 -1.35 14.68
CA THR A 48 -1.10 0.07 14.73
C THR A 48 -0.40 0.92 13.68
N GLU A 49 -1.03 2.03 13.28
CA GLU A 49 -0.51 2.91 12.23
C GLU A 49 0.90 3.44 12.47
N ASP A 50 1.27 3.68 13.73
CA ASP A 50 2.58 4.21 14.12
C ASP A 50 3.69 3.15 14.09
N SER A 51 3.35 1.90 13.81
CA SER A 51 4.31 0.78 13.69
C SER A 51 4.68 0.46 12.24
N ALA A 52 4.36 1.34 11.28
CA ALA A 52 4.59 1.12 9.85
C ALA A 52 6.06 0.83 9.51
N ASP A 53 7.00 1.62 10.05
CA ASP A 53 8.43 1.39 9.85
C ASP A 53 8.86 0.02 10.40
N ALA A 54 8.33 -0.38 11.56
CA ALA A 54 8.66 -1.66 12.17
C ALA A 54 8.18 -2.86 11.32
N VAL A 55 7.00 -2.74 10.71
CA VAL A 55 6.51 -3.74 9.73
C VAL A 55 7.49 -3.85 8.57
N CYS A 56 7.85 -2.73 7.95
CA CYS A 56 8.73 -2.74 6.79
C CYS A 56 10.14 -3.25 7.12
N MET A 57 10.71 -2.85 8.26
CA MET A 57 12.01 -3.36 8.71
C MET A 57 11.98 -4.86 9.00
N HIS A 58 10.89 -5.39 9.55
CA HIS A 58 10.72 -6.83 9.74
C HIS A 58 10.78 -7.59 8.41
N GLU A 59 10.14 -7.05 7.38
CA GLU A 59 10.13 -7.59 6.02
C GLU A 59 11.46 -7.34 5.25
N GLY A 60 12.49 -6.78 5.91
CA GLY A 60 13.82 -6.56 5.33
C GLY A 60 13.96 -5.26 4.54
N PHE A 61 13.01 -4.33 4.65
CA PHE A 61 13.08 -3.01 4.04
C PHE A 61 13.72 -1.98 4.96
N SER A 62 14.07 -0.82 4.42
CA SER A 62 14.73 0.23 5.20
C SER A 62 13.76 1.07 6.03
N LYS A 63 12.56 1.32 5.51
CA LYS A 63 11.50 2.13 6.13
C LYS A 63 10.17 1.96 5.41
N ALA A 64 9.12 2.49 6.01
CA ALA A 64 7.83 2.66 5.37
C ALA A 64 7.80 3.90 4.44
N GLY A 65 6.96 3.81 3.42
CA GLY A 65 6.43 4.92 2.65
C GLY A 65 4.99 5.21 3.08
N PRO A 66 4.15 5.70 2.16
CA PRO A 66 2.70 5.81 2.35
C PRO A 66 2.08 4.55 2.96
N ALA A 67 1.08 4.76 3.81
CA ALA A 67 0.26 3.69 4.37
C ALA A 67 -1.21 4.03 4.23
N ARG A 68 -2.04 3.01 4.01
CA ARG A 68 -3.49 3.08 4.18
C ARG A 68 -3.83 2.56 5.56
N THR A 69 -4.62 3.33 6.28
CA THR A 69 -5.05 3.01 7.64
C THR A 69 -6.55 2.90 7.73
N SER A 70 -7.04 2.12 8.68
CA SER A 70 -8.45 2.10 9.06
C SER A 70 -8.58 1.88 10.56
N THR A 71 -9.79 1.69 11.07
CA THR A 71 -10.01 1.38 12.49
C THR A 71 -10.39 -0.08 12.68
N LEU A 72 -10.15 -0.60 13.89
CA LEU A 72 -10.64 -1.92 14.30
C LEU A 72 -12.15 -2.06 14.07
N HIS A 73 -12.92 -0.98 14.26
CA HIS A 73 -14.35 -0.95 13.96
C HIS A 73 -14.65 -1.37 12.53
N VAL A 74 -13.93 -0.79 11.56
CA VAL A 74 -14.16 -1.00 10.14
C VAL A 74 -13.71 -2.39 9.72
N MET A 75 -12.60 -2.91 10.24
CA MET A 75 -12.21 -4.29 9.93
C MET A 75 -13.30 -5.30 10.30
N GLY A 76 -13.94 -5.08 11.46
CA GLY A 76 -15.07 -5.89 11.89
C GLY A 76 -14.70 -7.31 12.31
N LEU A 77 -13.40 -7.58 12.48
CA LEU A 77 -12.86 -8.82 13.03
C LEU A 77 -12.65 -8.67 14.54
N SER A 78 -12.71 -9.77 15.28
CA SER A 78 -12.54 -9.81 16.75
C SER A 78 -11.09 -9.65 17.24
N MET A 79 -10.20 -9.17 16.38
CA MET A 79 -8.79 -8.95 16.70
C MET A 79 -8.59 -7.61 17.39
N SER A 80 -7.64 -7.57 18.33
CA SER A 80 -7.10 -6.31 18.88
C SER A 80 -5.94 -5.83 18.01
N ALA A 81 -5.42 -4.63 18.26
CA ALA A 81 -4.19 -4.15 17.65
C ALA A 81 -3.02 -4.21 18.64
N VAL A 82 -1.79 -4.25 18.14
CA VAL A 82 -0.57 -4.07 18.94
C VAL A 82 0.21 -2.86 18.41
N ARG A 83 0.78 -2.11 19.34
CA ARG A 83 1.87 -1.18 19.04
C ARG A 83 3.19 -1.94 19.16
N VAL A 84 3.89 -2.13 18.04
CA VAL A 84 5.08 -3.00 17.99
C VAL A 84 6.19 -2.49 18.89
N SER A 85 6.40 -1.17 18.95
CA SER A 85 7.50 -0.57 19.73
C SER A 85 7.39 -0.75 21.25
N THR A 86 6.17 -0.95 21.77
CA THR A 86 5.91 -1.06 23.22
C THR A 86 5.26 -2.38 23.61
N LEU A 87 4.91 -3.22 22.63
CA LEU A 87 4.08 -4.42 22.79
C LEU A 87 2.72 -4.15 23.46
N GLN A 88 2.26 -2.90 23.44
CA GLN A 88 0.97 -2.53 24.01
C GLN A 88 -0.17 -3.07 23.16
N ILE A 89 -1.10 -3.82 23.78
CA ILE A 89 -2.33 -4.29 23.13
C ILE A 89 -3.43 -3.24 23.27
N LEU A 90 -3.97 -2.78 22.14
CA LEU A 90 -5.05 -1.80 22.06
C LEU A 90 -6.34 -2.45 21.54
N ARG A 91 -7.41 -2.28 22.30
CA ARG A 91 -8.75 -2.84 22.07
C ARG A 91 -9.84 -1.85 21.65
N PRO A 92 -9.75 -0.52 21.92
CA PRO A 92 -10.81 0.41 21.51
C PRO A 92 -11.12 0.30 20.02
N ARG A 93 -12.41 0.30 19.65
CA ARG A 93 -12.83 0.18 18.24
C ARG A 93 -12.33 1.33 17.36
N SER A 94 -12.01 2.49 17.94
CA SER A 94 -11.41 3.65 17.29
C SER A 94 -9.90 3.51 17.01
N THR A 95 -9.25 2.46 17.52
CA THR A 95 -7.82 2.23 17.32
C THR A 95 -7.53 2.12 15.83
N LYS A 96 -6.61 2.97 15.35
CA LYS A 96 -6.15 2.96 13.96
C LYS A 96 -5.09 1.89 13.75
N ILE A 97 -5.24 1.18 12.64
CA ILE A 97 -4.39 0.07 12.22
C ILE A 97 -3.92 0.28 10.79
N ILE A 98 -2.84 -0.38 10.42
CA ILE A 98 -2.36 -0.46 9.05
C ILE A 98 -3.23 -1.46 8.28
N VAL A 99 -3.78 -1.03 7.14
CA VAL A 99 -4.48 -1.89 6.18
C VAL A 99 -3.56 -2.26 5.03
N ALA A 100 -2.69 -1.34 4.60
CA ALA A 100 -1.55 -1.66 3.76
C ALA A 100 -0.46 -0.61 3.96
N VAL A 101 0.79 -0.99 3.75
CA VAL A 101 1.94 -0.08 3.84
C VAL A 101 2.89 -0.35 2.68
N GLU A 102 3.36 0.73 2.06
CA GLU A 102 4.46 0.67 1.10
C GLU A 102 5.79 0.51 1.86
N CYS A 103 6.60 -0.47 1.51
CA CYS A 103 7.92 -0.68 2.11
C CYS A 103 9.04 -0.36 1.11
N LEU A 104 10.01 0.43 1.56
CA LEU A 104 11.02 1.05 0.71
C LEU A 104 12.41 0.48 0.97
N LYS A 105 13.11 0.10 -0.10
CA LYS A 105 14.55 -0.22 -0.02
C LYS A 105 15.35 1.04 0.32
N ALA A 106 16.57 0.86 0.81
CA ALA A 106 17.46 1.98 1.11
C ALA A 106 17.66 2.86 -0.14
N GLY A 107 17.42 4.17 0.01
CA GLY A 107 17.52 5.13 -1.08
C GLY A 107 16.32 5.16 -2.06
N GLN A 108 15.35 4.24 -1.92
CA GLN A 108 14.14 4.25 -2.74
C GLN A 108 13.20 5.39 -2.33
N LYS A 109 12.63 6.07 -3.33
CA LYS A 109 11.58 7.08 -3.12
C LYS A 109 10.22 6.41 -3.01
N ALA A 110 9.39 6.96 -2.13
CA ALA A 110 7.99 6.57 -2.00
C ALA A 110 7.23 6.82 -3.30
N CYS A 111 6.23 5.98 -3.55
CA CYS A 111 5.37 6.15 -4.70
C CYS A 111 4.36 7.27 -4.46
N SER A 112 4.17 8.06 -5.50
CA SER A 112 3.12 9.08 -5.55
C SER A 112 1.89 8.52 -6.26
N ALA A 113 0.73 9.11 -6.00
CA ALA A 113 -0.47 8.75 -6.73
C ALA A 113 -0.31 9.10 -8.22
N ASP A 114 -0.76 8.21 -9.09
CA ASP A 114 -0.89 8.49 -10.51
C ASP A 114 -2.14 9.35 -10.80
N LYS A 115 -2.40 9.62 -12.08
CA LYS A 115 -3.56 10.41 -12.53
C LYS A 115 -4.91 9.81 -12.12
N ASP A 116 -4.95 8.51 -11.85
CA ASP A 116 -6.14 7.76 -11.49
C ASP A 116 -6.25 7.58 -9.95
N GLY A 117 -5.36 8.23 -9.19
CA GLY A 117 -5.32 8.18 -7.73
C GLY A 117 -4.67 6.93 -7.16
N SER A 118 -4.12 6.06 -8.01
CA SER A 118 -3.53 4.80 -7.59
C SER A 118 -2.09 5.00 -7.11
N VAL A 119 -1.73 4.34 -6.01
CA VAL A 119 -0.38 4.36 -5.42
C VAL A 119 0.17 2.94 -5.43
N GLY A 120 1.36 2.77 -6.00
CA GLY A 120 2.05 1.48 -6.05
C GLY A 120 2.33 1.01 -7.47
N TYR A 121 2.51 -0.31 -7.66
CA TYR A 121 3.06 -0.87 -8.90
C TYR A 121 2.03 -1.67 -9.69
N HIS A 122 1.92 -1.41 -11.00
CA HIS A 122 1.10 -2.18 -11.94
C HIS A 122 -0.39 -2.36 -11.55
N ASN A 123 -0.99 -1.37 -10.88
CA ASN A 123 -2.42 -1.36 -10.68
C ASN A 123 -3.13 -0.99 -12.00
N LYS A 124 -4.30 -1.59 -12.25
CA LYS A 124 -5.22 -1.24 -13.33
C LYS A 124 -6.54 -0.78 -12.72
N GLY A 125 -7.11 0.30 -13.26
CA GLY A 125 -8.27 0.97 -12.67
C GLY A 125 -7.85 2.11 -11.74
N ARG A 126 -8.75 2.53 -10.84
CA ARG A 126 -8.62 3.79 -10.08
C ARG A 126 -8.45 3.56 -8.59
N ASN A 127 -7.81 4.52 -7.93
CA ASN A 127 -7.68 4.61 -6.46
C ASN A 127 -7.12 3.37 -5.77
N ASN A 128 -6.36 2.53 -6.47
CA ASN A 128 -5.78 1.34 -5.86
C ASN A 128 -4.59 1.73 -4.99
N PHE A 129 -4.37 1.00 -3.91
CA PHE A 129 -3.15 1.09 -3.12
C PHE A 129 -2.48 -0.27 -3.07
N GLY A 130 -1.25 -0.38 -3.55
CA GLY A 130 -0.46 -1.60 -3.49
C GLY A 130 -0.02 -2.09 -4.87
N THR A 131 -0.01 -3.40 -5.10
CA THR A 131 0.59 -3.95 -6.33
C THR A 131 -0.34 -4.88 -7.11
N MET A 132 -0.31 -4.77 -8.44
CA MET A 132 -0.99 -5.68 -9.37
C MET A 132 -2.50 -5.83 -9.15
N ASN A 133 -3.18 -4.82 -8.61
CA ASN A 133 -4.63 -4.87 -8.47
C ASN A 133 -5.32 -4.58 -9.82
N ASP A 134 -6.43 -5.27 -10.09
CA ASP A 134 -7.24 -5.11 -11.31
C ASP A 134 -8.69 -4.74 -10.94
N GLY A 135 -9.00 -3.44 -11.04
CA GLY A 135 -10.30 -2.87 -10.68
C GLY A 135 -10.15 -1.57 -9.87
N ASP A 136 -11.13 -1.24 -9.03
CA ASP A 136 -11.19 0.08 -8.38
C ASP A 136 -11.16 -0.02 -6.84
N ASP A 137 -10.47 0.92 -6.20
CA ASP A 137 -10.44 1.12 -4.73
C ASP A 137 -9.90 -0.08 -3.92
N ASN A 138 -9.10 -0.97 -4.53
CA ASN A 138 -8.49 -2.09 -3.83
C ASN A 138 -7.27 -1.63 -3.01
N ILE A 139 -7.05 -2.24 -1.84
CA ILE A 139 -5.95 -1.94 -0.92
C ILE A 139 -5.20 -3.23 -0.61
N GLY A 140 -4.07 -3.43 -1.27
CA GLY A 140 -3.22 -4.59 -1.09
C GLY A 140 -2.68 -5.11 -2.41
N ASN A 141 -2.63 -6.43 -2.60
CA ASN A 141 -1.91 -7.01 -3.74
C ASN A 141 -2.72 -8.03 -4.51
N SER A 142 -2.67 -7.95 -5.84
CA SER A 142 -3.29 -8.91 -6.77
C SER A 142 -4.79 -9.10 -6.53
N ASP A 143 -5.47 -8.09 -6.01
CA ASP A 143 -6.92 -8.11 -5.85
C ASP A 143 -7.60 -7.80 -7.19
N VAL A 144 -8.70 -8.49 -7.49
CA VAL A 144 -9.52 -8.29 -8.69
C VAL A 144 -10.94 -7.90 -8.28
N GLY A 145 -11.44 -6.79 -8.80
CA GLY A 145 -12.77 -6.26 -8.51
C GLY A 145 -12.73 -4.94 -7.75
N HIS A 146 -13.58 -4.77 -6.72
CA HIS A 146 -13.79 -3.46 -6.10
C HIS A 146 -13.67 -3.48 -4.57
N ALA A 147 -12.98 -2.50 -4.01
CA ALA A 147 -12.90 -2.26 -2.57
C ALA A 147 -12.41 -3.45 -1.73
N ASN A 148 -11.59 -4.34 -2.30
CA ASN A 148 -10.97 -5.45 -1.57
C ASN A 148 -9.74 -4.98 -0.83
N TRP A 149 -9.54 -5.44 0.40
CA TRP A 149 -8.37 -5.17 1.23
C TRP A 149 -7.67 -6.48 1.58
N GLY A 150 -6.38 -6.60 1.27
CA GLY A 150 -5.57 -7.77 1.57
C GLY A 150 -4.83 -8.30 0.33
N ASN A 151 -4.84 -9.61 0.09
CA ASN A 151 -4.14 -10.17 -1.07
C ASN A 151 -4.98 -11.20 -1.81
N ASN A 152 -4.90 -11.22 -3.14
CA ASN A 152 -5.50 -12.24 -4.00
C ASN A 152 -7.02 -12.42 -3.82
N ASN A 153 -7.74 -11.35 -3.48
CA ASN A 153 -9.18 -11.40 -3.39
C ASN A 153 -9.81 -11.17 -4.76
N ILE A 154 -10.87 -11.90 -5.08
CA ILE A 154 -11.64 -11.73 -6.32
C ILE A 154 -13.10 -11.46 -5.94
N GLY A 155 -13.59 -10.26 -6.22
CA GLY A 155 -14.97 -9.86 -5.93
C GLY A 155 -15.06 -8.45 -5.35
N VAL A 156 -15.95 -8.26 -4.37
CA VAL A 156 -16.24 -6.93 -3.81
C VAL A 156 -16.15 -6.91 -2.29
N GLY A 157 -15.39 -5.96 -1.75
CA GLY A 157 -15.42 -5.58 -0.34
C GLY A 157 -14.74 -6.55 0.63
N ASN A 158 -14.02 -7.57 0.11
CA ASN A 158 -13.33 -8.56 0.93
C ASN A 158 -12.24 -7.90 1.78
N ARG A 159 -12.03 -8.32 3.03
CA ARG A 159 -11.01 -7.76 3.93
C ARG A 159 -10.13 -8.84 4.53
N CYS A 160 -9.60 -9.71 3.66
CA CYS A 160 -8.83 -10.91 3.98
C CYS A 160 -7.87 -11.26 2.84
N PHE A 161 -7.44 -12.53 2.78
CA PHE A 161 -6.57 -13.07 1.77
C PHE A 161 -7.27 -14.20 1.00
N ASN A 162 -7.03 -14.31 -0.30
CA ASN A 162 -7.45 -15.42 -1.16
C ASN A 162 -8.96 -15.70 -1.18
N LYS A 163 -9.79 -14.68 -0.98
CA LYS A 163 -11.26 -14.84 -0.98
C LYS A 163 -11.82 -14.67 -2.38
N THR A 164 -12.72 -15.56 -2.78
CA THR A 164 -13.53 -15.41 -4.01
C THR A 164 -14.99 -15.14 -3.66
N GLY A 165 -15.61 -14.23 -4.40
CA GLY A 165 -16.99 -13.79 -4.23
C GLY A 165 -17.10 -12.43 -3.52
N ASN A 166 -18.32 -11.97 -3.33
CA ASN A 166 -18.60 -10.69 -2.69
C ASN A 166 -18.84 -10.89 -1.19
N ARG A 167 -18.36 -9.93 -0.40
CA ARG A 167 -18.59 -9.91 1.04
C ARG A 167 -20.09 -9.75 1.34
N LYS A 168 -20.68 -10.73 2.03
CA LYS A 168 -22.09 -10.68 2.46
C LYS A 168 -22.23 -10.20 3.91
N VAL A 169 -21.25 -10.49 4.76
CA VAL A 169 -21.19 -10.01 6.14
C VAL A 169 -19.85 -9.40 6.51
N ILE A 170 -19.85 -8.61 7.58
CA ILE A 170 -18.67 -7.85 8.01
C ILE A 170 -17.47 -8.75 8.41
N SER A 171 -17.67 -10.02 8.79
CA SER A 171 -16.57 -10.86 9.31
C SER A 171 -16.56 -12.26 8.69
N GLU A 172 -16.37 -12.38 7.38
CA GLU A 172 -16.21 -13.70 6.72
C GLU A 172 -14.78 -14.25 6.75
N CYS A 173 -13.82 -13.44 7.17
CA CYS A 173 -12.41 -13.78 7.13
C CYS A 173 -12.02 -14.63 8.34
N SER A 174 -11.20 -15.66 8.14
CA SER A 174 -10.79 -16.55 9.24
C SER A 174 -9.59 -15.98 9.99
N LEU A 175 -9.64 -15.96 11.33
CA LEU A 175 -8.47 -15.64 12.17
C LEU A 175 -7.27 -16.53 11.84
N LEU A 176 -7.53 -17.77 11.39
CA LEU A 176 -6.48 -18.72 11.01
C LEU A 176 -5.68 -18.22 9.80
N GLU A 177 -6.31 -17.52 8.86
CA GLU A 177 -5.63 -16.95 7.69
C GLU A 177 -4.68 -15.83 8.12
N PHE A 178 -5.13 -14.92 8.98
CA PHE A 178 -4.27 -13.88 9.53
C PHE A 178 -3.08 -14.45 10.30
N ARG A 179 -3.27 -15.57 11.00
CA ARG A 179 -2.18 -16.26 11.72
C ARG A 179 -1.10 -16.78 10.77
N LYS A 180 -1.47 -17.24 9.57
CA LYS A 180 -0.54 -17.81 8.59
C LYS A 180 0.48 -16.78 8.08
N TYR A 181 0.08 -15.52 7.99
CA TYR A 181 0.90 -14.42 7.49
C TYR A 181 1.44 -13.52 8.59
N ALA A 182 1.14 -13.82 9.86
CA ALA A 182 1.51 -12.97 10.97
C ALA A 182 2.98 -13.14 11.37
N TRP A 183 3.63 -12.03 11.67
CA TRP A 183 4.95 -12.00 12.30
C TRP A 183 4.87 -12.44 13.76
N VAL A 184 5.69 -13.40 14.18
CA VAL A 184 5.84 -13.78 15.59
C VAL A 184 6.70 -12.75 16.33
N LEU A 185 6.10 -11.99 17.25
CA LEU A 185 6.80 -11.08 18.14
C LEU A 185 7.29 -11.84 19.38
N ASP A 186 8.55 -12.27 19.35
CA ASP A 186 9.23 -12.82 20.51
C ASP A 186 9.66 -11.71 21.47
N SER A 187 9.51 -11.92 22.78
CA SER A 187 9.98 -10.97 23.81
C SER A 187 11.38 -11.32 24.31
N PRO A 188 12.26 -10.32 24.60
CA PRO A 188 12.03 -8.89 24.50
C PRO A 188 12.62 -8.25 23.22
N LEU A 189 12.03 -7.13 22.80
CA LEU A 189 12.48 -6.30 21.68
C LEU A 189 14.00 -6.02 21.76
N PRO A 190 14.74 -6.07 20.65
CA PRO A 190 16.14 -5.65 20.65
C PRO A 190 16.25 -4.19 21.13
N PRO A 191 17.23 -3.86 21.98
CA PRO A 191 17.37 -2.52 22.54
C PRO A 191 17.49 -1.50 21.41
N SER A 192 16.64 -0.46 21.46
CA SER A 192 16.66 0.60 20.45
C SER A 192 18.06 1.23 20.43
N LYS A 193 18.75 1.21 19.29
CA LYS A 193 19.94 2.04 19.10
C LYS A 193 19.47 3.49 19.18
N LYS A 194 19.77 4.17 20.29
CA LYS A 194 19.62 5.62 20.39
C LYS A 194 20.48 6.24 19.29
N ALA A 195 19.87 7.05 18.44
CA ALA A 195 20.56 8.03 17.61
C ALA A 195 20.76 9.32 18.42
#